data_AF-A0A2D6E6B1-F1
#
_entry.id   AF-A0A2D6E6B1-F1
#
_cell.length_a   1.000
_cell.length_b   1.000
_cell.length_c   1.000
_cell.angle_alpha   90.00
_cell.angle_beta   90.00
_cell.angle_gamma   90.00
#
_symmetry.space_group_name_H-M   'P 1'
#
loop_
_entity.id
_entity.type
_entity.pdbx_description
1 polymer ?
#
loop_
_entity_poly.entity_id
_entity_poly.type
_entity_poly.pdbx_seq_one_letter_code
_entity_poly.pdbx_strand_id
1 'polypeptide(L)'
;MHQKILRGNLIKNIVLIGILFFSYTPIKASIINSGINNSKGDVGDLLVVVSIIAVIASFGNFAFTYEKVNMKKPGQRIIAHFTTGILMLIIGLSLELTLFFTNLIVTNIWAFTLSLHLLYIGSVLYDYWDLFRTQT
;
A
#
# COMPACT_ATOMS: atom_id res chain seq x y z
N MET A 1 16.63 10.38 20.38
CA MET A 1 15.37 9.59 20.37
C MET A 1 14.66 9.72 19.01
N HIS A 2 14.45 10.93 18.51
CA HIS A 2 13.86 11.25 17.20
C HIS A 2 14.45 10.44 16.02
N GLN A 3 15.78 10.38 15.87
CA GLN A 3 16.42 9.60 14.81
C GLN A 3 16.11 8.09 14.87
N LYS A 4 15.91 7.51 16.06
CA LYS A 4 15.57 6.08 16.19
C LYS A 4 14.14 5.80 15.69
N ILE A 5 13.22 6.74 15.91
CA ILE A 5 11.82 6.62 15.49
C ILE A 5 11.71 6.75 13.96
N LEU A 6 12.39 7.75 13.37
CA LEU A 6 12.44 7.91 11.91
C LEU A 6 13.09 6.72 11.20
N ARG A 7 14.17 6.17 11.76
CA ARG A 7 14.80 4.94 11.23
C ARG A 7 13.86 3.74 11.30
N GLY A 8 13.08 3.61 12.37
CA GLY A 8 12.06 2.55 12.47
C GLY A 8 11.04 2.64 11.34
N ASN A 9 10.63 3.85 10.98
CA ASN A 9 9.70 4.07 9.87
C ASN A 9 10.31 3.75 8.50
N LEU A 10 11.59 4.12 8.29
CA LEU A 10 12.32 3.75 7.09
C LEU A 10 12.41 2.23 6.94
N ILE A 11 12.79 1.52 8.01
CA ILE A 11 12.90 0.06 8.03
C ILE A 11 11.55 -0.57 7.71
N LYS A 12 10.46 -0.09 8.33
CA LYS A 12 9.10 -0.53 8.02
C LYS A 12 8.82 -0.44 6.52
N ASN A 13 9.09 0.71 5.90
CA ASN A 13 8.80 0.91 4.48
C ASN A 13 9.69 0.05 3.56
N ILE A 14 10.95 -0.18 3.93
CA ILE A 14 11.83 -1.12 3.21
C ILE A 14 11.26 -2.55 3.27
N VAL A 15 10.81 -2.98 4.46
CA VAL A 15 10.20 -4.31 4.65
C VAL A 15 8.93 -4.42 3.81
N LEU A 16 8.08 -3.40 3.78
CA LEU A 16 6.85 -3.40 2.97
C LEU A 16 7.15 -3.49 1.47
N ILE A 17 8.12 -2.73 0.96
CA ILE A 17 8.54 -2.82 -0.44
C ILE A 17 9.06 -4.23 -0.75
N GLY A 18 9.83 -4.83 0.17
CA GLY A 18 10.28 -6.22 0.04
C GLY A 18 9.12 -7.20 -0.05
N ILE A 19 8.14 -7.08 0.86
CA ILE A 19 6.93 -7.92 0.86
C ILE A 19 6.19 -7.79 -0.48
N LEU A 20 5.97 -6.57 -0.96
CA LEU A 20 5.29 -6.31 -2.24
C LEU A 20 6.03 -6.93 -3.42
N PHE A 21 7.35 -6.69 -3.49
CA PHE A 21 8.19 -7.27 -4.54
C PHE A 21 8.08 -8.81 -4.58
N PHE A 22 8.09 -9.47 -3.43
CA PHE A 22 7.92 -10.93 -3.35
C PHE A 22 6.48 -11.39 -3.52
N SER A 23 5.46 -10.56 -3.23
CA SER A 23 4.04 -10.92 -3.36
C SER A 23 3.54 -10.87 -4.80
N TYR A 24 4.15 -10.08 -5.67
CA TYR A 24 3.69 -9.91 -7.04
C TYR A 24 3.57 -11.24 -7.80
N THR A 25 4.61 -12.09 -7.76
CA THR A 25 4.64 -13.39 -8.42
C THR A 25 3.56 -14.36 -7.92
N PRO A 26 3.43 -14.64 -6.60
CA PRO A 26 2.39 -15.53 -6.10
C PRO A 26 0.99 -14.98 -6.34
N ILE A 27 0.76 -13.66 -6.23
CA ILE A 27 -0.53 -13.04 -6.55
C ILE A 27 -0.92 -13.32 -8.00
N LYS A 28 -0.02 -13.04 -8.93
CA LYS A 28 -0.23 -13.33 -10.36
C LYS A 28 -0.55 -14.80 -10.60
N ALA A 29 0.21 -15.71 -9.97
CA ALA A 29 -0.02 -17.15 -10.09
C ALA A 29 -1.39 -17.56 -9.52
N SER A 30 -1.77 -17.05 -8.35
CA SER A 30 -3.07 -17.32 -7.74
C SER A 30 -4.23 -16.88 -8.63
N ILE A 31 -4.13 -15.71 -9.27
CA ILE A 31 -5.19 -15.22 -10.16
C ILE A 31 -5.29 -16.07 -11.42
N ILE A 32 -4.17 -16.39 -12.07
CA ILE A 32 -4.15 -17.23 -13.27
C ILE A 32 -4.72 -18.64 -12.96
N ASN A 33 -4.40 -19.18 -11.79
CA ASN A 33 -4.84 -20.53 -11.39
C ASN A 33 -6.23 -20.57 -10.73
N SER A 34 -6.85 -19.42 -10.48
CA SER A 34 -8.16 -19.35 -9.81
C SER A 34 -9.33 -19.82 -10.67
N GLY A 35 -9.11 -20.03 -11.96
CA GLY A 35 -10.18 -20.37 -12.90
C GLY A 35 -11.11 -19.19 -13.21
N ILE A 36 -10.72 -17.95 -12.83
CA ILE A 36 -11.39 -16.74 -13.31
C ILE A 36 -11.37 -16.78 -14.83
N ASN A 37 -12.56 -16.86 -15.41
CA ASN A 37 -12.73 -16.78 -16.85
C ASN A 37 -12.25 -15.38 -17.23
N ASN A 38 -11.37 -15.25 -18.22
CA ASN A 38 -10.86 -13.94 -18.69
C ASN A 38 -11.96 -13.12 -19.42
N SER A 39 -13.23 -13.34 -19.06
CA SER A 39 -14.34 -12.53 -19.46
C SER A 39 -14.10 -11.12 -18.91
N LYS A 40 -14.29 -10.11 -19.77
CA LYS A 40 -14.10 -8.70 -19.38
C LYS A 40 -15.02 -8.28 -18.22
N GLY A 41 -16.13 -9.00 -18.02
CA GLY A 41 -17.07 -8.76 -16.92
C GLY A 41 -16.46 -9.11 -15.56
N ASP A 42 -16.04 -10.37 -15.38
CA ASP A 42 -15.54 -10.85 -14.07
C ASP A 42 -14.29 -10.09 -13.62
N VAL A 43 -13.38 -9.80 -14.57
CA VAL A 43 -12.16 -9.02 -14.29
C VAL A 43 -12.50 -7.57 -13.96
N GLY A 44 -13.52 -7.00 -14.60
CA GLY A 44 -14.01 -5.65 -14.33
C GLY A 44 -14.59 -5.52 -12.92
N ASP A 45 -15.42 -6.48 -12.50
CA ASP A 45 -16.01 -6.49 -11.16
C ASP A 45 -14.94 -6.62 -10.07
N LEU A 46 -13.94 -7.49 -10.27
CA LEU A 46 -12.81 -7.62 -9.36
C LEU A 46 -11.97 -6.33 -9.29
N LEU A 47 -11.75 -5.67 -10.43
CA LEU A 47 -11.05 -4.39 -10.47
C LEU A 47 -11.78 -3.32 -9.64
N VAL A 48 -13.11 -3.29 -9.68
CA VAL A 48 -13.93 -2.38 -8.85
C VAL A 48 -13.74 -2.68 -7.37
N VAL A 49 -13.84 -3.95 -6.96
CA VAL A 49 -13.65 -4.36 -5.56
C VAL A 49 -12.26 -3.97 -5.05
N VAL A 50 -11.22 -4.26 -5.83
CA VAL A 50 -9.83 -3.91 -5.48
C VAL A 50 -9.65 -2.39 -5.39
N SER A 51 -10.27 -1.62 -6.28
CA SER A 51 -10.22 -0.16 -6.26
C SER A 51 -10.87 0.41 -4.99
N ILE A 52 -12.01 -0.15 -4.56
CA ILE A 52 -12.68 0.25 -3.31
C ILE A 52 -11.77 -0.01 -2.11
N ILE A 53 -11.13 -1.19 -2.05
CA ILE A 53 -10.18 -1.54 -0.97
C ILE A 53 -9.00 -0.55 -0.96
N ALA A 54 -8.42 -0.26 -2.12
CA ALA A 54 -7.30 0.70 -2.23
C ALA A 54 -7.69 2.09 -1.71
N VAL A 55 -8.88 2.58 -2.07
CA VAL A 55 -9.39 3.88 -1.64
C VAL A 55 -9.63 3.92 -0.13
N ILE A 56 -10.29 2.90 0.44
CA ILE A 56 -10.53 2.82 1.89
C ILE A 56 -9.21 2.78 2.66
N ALA A 57 -8.25 1.97 2.22
CA ALA A 57 -6.94 1.88 2.86
C ALA A 57 -6.17 3.20 2.74
N SER A 58 -6.27 3.88 1.61
CA SER A 58 -5.69 5.22 1.40
C SER A 58 -6.31 6.24 2.34
N PHE A 59 -7.64 6.29 2.46
CA PHE A 59 -8.31 7.16 3.43
C PHE A 59 -7.87 6.87 4.85
N GLY A 60 -7.77 5.60 5.24
CA GLY A 60 -7.26 5.20 6.55
C GLY A 60 -5.82 5.69 6.77
N ASN A 61 -4.95 5.52 5.77
CA ASN A 61 -3.54 5.91 5.86
C ASN A 61 -3.37 7.43 5.95
N PHE A 62 -4.12 8.20 5.16
CA PHE A 62 -4.07 9.66 5.16
C PHE A 62 -4.81 10.28 6.36
N ALA A 63 -5.86 9.64 6.87
CA ALA A 63 -6.55 10.10 8.08
C ALA A 63 -5.77 9.80 9.37
N PHE A 64 -4.91 8.77 9.35
CA PHE A 64 -4.01 8.50 10.46
C PHE A 64 -2.98 9.61 10.59
N THR A 65 -2.71 10.04 11.83
CA THR A 65 -1.61 10.95 12.13
C THR A 65 -0.88 10.56 13.40
N TYR A 66 0.44 10.65 13.36
CA TYR A 66 1.33 10.43 14.50
C TYR A 66 1.18 11.49 15.59
N GLU A 67 0.60 12.66 15.29
CA GLU A 67 0.37 13.76 16.25
C GLU A 67 -0.43 13.30 17.47
N LYS A 68 -1.39 12.39 17.27
CA LYS A 68 -2.27 11.88 18.32
C LYS A 68 -1.67 10.70 19.11
N VAL A 69 -0.45 10.28 18.77
CA VAL A 69 0.19 9.08 19.35
C VAL A 69 1.28 9.50 20.34
N ASN A 70 1.28 8.94 21.55
CA ASN A 70 2.40 9.15 22.47
C ASN A 70 3.62 8.33 22.05
N MET A 71 4.47 8.93 21.20
CA MET A 71 5.66 8.29 20.64
C MET A 71 6.76 7.97 21.67
N LYS A 72 6.63 8.47 22.91
CA LYS A 72 7.52 8.11 24.03
C LYS A 72 7.17 6.73 24.60
N LYS A 73 5.90 6.29 24.50
CA LYS A 73 5.46 4.97 24.95
C LYS A 73 5.72 3.93 23.85
N PRO A 74 6.58 2.91 24.09
CA PRO A 74 6.97 1.96 23.04
C PRO A 74 5.80 1.17 22.47
N GLY A 75 4.82 0.79 23.30
CA GLY A 75 3.64 0.06 22.85
C GLY A 75 2.78 0.88 21.86
N GLN A 76 2.50 2.15 22.18
CA GLN A 76 1.72 3.02 21.28
C GLN A 76 2.47 3.29 19.97
N ARG A 77 3.79 3.46 20.04
CA ARG A 77 4.64 3.62 18.85
C ARG A 77 4.59 2.38 17.94
N ILE A 78 4.73 1.18 18.50
CA ILE A 78 4.69 -0.07 17.73
C ILE A 78 3.33 -0.22 17.05
N ILE A 79 2.24 0.00 17.79
CA ILE A 79 0.89 -0.06 17.24
C ILE A 79 0.73 0.94 16.10
N ALA A 80 1.19 2.18 16.26
CA ALA A 80 1.11 3.20 15.21
C ALA A 80 1.85 2.80 13.93
N HIS A 81 3.10 2.33 14.03
CA HIS A 81 3.84 1.84 12.86
C HIS A 81 3.20 0.59 12.25
N PHE A 82 2.63 -0.29 13.06
CA PHE A 82 1.96 -1.48 12.56
C PHE A 82 0.66 -1.14 11.83
N THR A 83 -0.14 -0.23 12.38
CA THR A 83 -1.38 0.25 11.75
C THR A 83 -1.09 0.92 10.40
N THR A 84 -0.17 1.90 10.34
CA THR A 84 0.17 2.52 9.05
C THR A 84 0.83 1.53 8.11
N GLY A 85 1.62 0.60 8.64
CA GLY A 85 2.22 -0.49 7.86
C GLY A 85 1.20 -1.41 7.20
N ILE A 86 0.16 -1.83 7.93
CA ILE A 86 -0.94 -2.64 7.37
C ILE A 86 -1.69 -1.86 6.29
N LEU A 87 -2.03 -0.59 6.56
CA LEU A 87 -2.76 0.23 5.59
C LEU A 87 -1.96 0.40 4.31
N MET A 88 -0.67 0.71 4.41
CA MET A 88 0.23 0.79 3.27
C MET A 88 0.39 -0.55 2.55
N LEU A 89 0.46 -1.66 3.28
CA LEU A 89 0.52 -2.99 2.67
C LEU A 89 -0.74 -3.28 1.85
N ILE A 90 -1.92 -2.99 2.39
CA ILE A 90 -3.20 -3.13 1.69
C ILE A 90 -3.22 -2.25 0.44
N ILE A 91 -2.80 -0.99 0.54
CA ILE A 91 -2.67 -0.09 -0.62
C ILE A 91 -1.78 -0.75 -1.68
N GLY A 92 -0.57 -1.17 -1.32
CA GLY A 92 0.38 -1.77 -2.27
C GLY A 92 -0.18 -3.02 -2.96
N LEU A 93 -0.74 -3.96 -2.19
CA LEU A 93 -1.34 -5.18 -2.73
C LEU A 93 -2.51 -4.87 -3.67
N SER A 94 -3.37 -3.91 -3.31
CA SER A 94 -4.46 -3.49 -4.18
C SER A 94 -3.95 -2.84 -5.46
N LEU A 95 -2.85 -2.08 -5.42
CA LEU A 95 -2.26 -1.49 -6.63
C LEU A 95 -1.62 -2.55 -7.54
N GLU A 96 -0.97 -3.59 -6.98
CA GLU A 96 -0.47 -4.73 -7.76
C GLU A 96 -1.60 -5.48 -8.47
N LEU A 97 -2.69 -5.74 -7.75
CA LEU A 97 -3.90 -6.36 -8.31
C LEU A 97 -4.53 -5.48 -9.40
N THR A 98 -4.62 -4.17 -9.16
CA THR A 98 -5.14 -3.20 -10.12
C THR A 98 -4.31 -3.21 -11.40
N LEU A 99 -2.98 -3.21 -11.28
CA LEU A 99 -2.06 -3.29 -12.41
C LEU A 99 -2.26 -4.60 -13.19
N PHE A 100 -2.37 -5.72 -12.49
CA PHE A 100 -2.56 -7.02 -13.11
C PHE A 100 -3.88 -7.09 -13.89
N PHE A 101 -5.01 -6.76 -13.25
CA PHE A 101 -6.33 -6.81 -13.88
C PHE A 101 -6.47 -5.81 -15.03
N THR A 102 -5.90 -4.61 -14.89
CA THR A 102 -5.93 -3.61 -15.98
C THR A 102 -5.19 -4.13 -17.21
N ASN A 103 -4.05 -4.80 -17.03
CA ASN A 103 -3.29 -5.39 -18.14
C ASN A 103 -3.99 -6.59 -18.81
N LEU A 104 -4.98 -7.21 -18.14
CA LEU A 104 -5.83 -8.25 -18.76
C LEU A 104 -6.92 -7.65 -19.64
N ILE A 105 -7.45 -6.48 -19.28
CA ILE A 105 -8.57 -5.84 -19.99
C ILE A 105 -8.07 -4.89 -21.09
N VAL A 106 -7.00 -4.15 -20.81
CA VAL A 106 -6.46 -3.07 -21.65
C VAL A 106 -4.99 -3.33 -21.93
N THR A 107 -4.56 -3.08 -23.17
CA THR A 107 -3.13 -3.15 -23.53
C THR A 107 -2.34 -2.13 -22.71
N ASN A 108 -1.26 -2.59 -22.08
CA ASN A 108 -0.42 -1.85 -21.13
C ASN A 108 -0.31 -0.34 -21.43
N ILE A 109 -0.95 0.47 -20.58
CA ILE A 109 -0.83 1.94 -20.60
C ILE A 109 0.23 2.33 -19.58
N TRP A 110 1.40 2.75 -20.06
CA TRP A 110 2.52 3.12 -19.18
C TRP A 110 2.15 4.23 -18.19
N ALA A 111 1.40 5.24 -18.62
CA ALA A 111 0.94 6.33 -17.76
C ALA A 111 0.08 5.84 -16.58
N PHE A 112 -0.73 4.79 -16.79
CA PHE A 112 -1.51 4.17 -15.74
C PHE A 112 -0.62 3.39 -14.77
N THR A 113 0.33 2.61 -15.28
CA THR A 113 1.31 1.94 -14.43
C THR A 113 2.07 2.94 -13.57
N LEU A 114 2.53 4.06 -14.16
CA LEU A 114 3.24 5.11 -13.44
C LEU A 114 2.37 5.75 -12.34
N SER A 115 1.09 6.02 -12.60
CA SER A 115 0.21 6.65 -11.60
C SER A 115 0.02 5.77 -10.35
N LEU A 116 -0.09 4.44 -10.53
CA LEU A 116 -0.15 3.50 -9.40
C LEU A 116 1.13 3.54 -8.55
N HIS A 117 2.30 3.57 -9.19
CA HIS A 117 3.58 3.68 -8.47
C HIS A 117 3.69 5.02 -7.73
N LEU A 118 3.30 6.12 -8.36
CA LEU A 118 3.30 7.45 -7.73
C LEU A 118 2.37 7.51 -6.52
N LEU A 119 1.21 6.86 -6.58
CA LEU A 119 0.29 6.78 -5.43
C LEU A 119 0.93 6.04 -4.25
N TYR A 120 1.61 4.93 -4.51
CA TYR A 120 2.31 4.19 -3.46
C TYR A 120 3.48 5.01 -2.87
N ILE A 121 4.31 5.63 -3.73
CA ILE A 121 5.40 6.51 -3.30
C ILE A 121 4.86 7.68 -2.48
N GLY A 122 3.76 8.30 -2.92
CA GLY A 122 3.09 9.38 -2.17
C GLY A 122 2.64 8.93 -0.78
N SER A 123 2.15 7.70 -0.65
CA SER A 123 1.74 7.13 0.64
C SER A 123 2.94 6.91 1.59
N VAL A 124 4.08 6.43 1.05
CA VAL A 124 5.34 6.29 1.79
C VAL A 124 5.87 7.65 2.26
N LEU A 125 5.86 8.64 1.36
CA LEU A 125 6.34 10.00 1.67
C LEU A 125 5.44 10.68 2.69
N TYR A 126 4.12 10.53 2.58
CA TYR A 126 3.17 11.07 3.53
C TYR A 126 3.39 10.51 4.94
N ASP A 127 3.48 9.19 5.07
CA ASP A 127 3.72 8.52 6.35
C ASP A 127 5.07 8.95 6.98
N TYR A 128 6.11 9.13 6.16
CA TYR A 128 7.39 9.67 6.64
C TYR A 128 7.29 11.14 7.07
N TRP A 129 6.65 11.98 6.26
CA TRP A 129 6.49 13.41 6.54
C TRP A 129 5.65 13.66 7.79
N ASP A 130 4.55 12.93 7.96
CA ASP A 130 3.67 13.06 9.12
C ASP A 130 4.38 12.67 10.42
N LEU A 131 5.22 11.64 10.36
CA LEU A 131 6.09 11.29 11.48
C LEU A 131 7.15 12.38 11.74
N PHE A 132 7.79 12.89 10.69
CA PHE A 132 8.84 13.90 10.80
C PHE A 132 8.33 15.18 11.46
N ARG A 133 7.20 15.73 10.98
CA ARG A 133 6.60 16.96 11.53
C ARG A 133 6.16 16.83 13.00
N THR A 134 5.83 15.62 13.44
CA THR A 134 5.42 15.34 14.83
C THR A 134 6.62 15.22 15.77
N GLN A 135 7.81 15.01 15.21
CA GLN A 135 9.07 14.81 15.93
C GLN A 135 9.93 16.09 15.98
N THR A 136 9.53 17.15 15.29
CA THR A 136 10.11 18.50 15.34
C THR A 136 9.36 19.39 16.30
#